data_AF-A0A956BVK2-F1
#
_entry.id   AF-A0A956BVK2-F1
#
_cell.length_a   1.000
_cell.length_b   1.000
_cell.length_c   1.000
_cell.angle_alpha   90.00
_cell.angle_beta   90.00
_cell.angle_gamma   90.00
#
_symmetry.space_group_name_H-M   'P 1'
#
loop_
_entity.id
_entity.type
_entity.pdbx_description
1 polymer ?
#
loop_
_entity_poly.entity_id
_entity_poly.type
_entity_poly.pdbx_seq_one_letter_code
_entity_poly.pdbx_strand_id
1 'polypeptide(L)'
;MIPARPQAGRSLGFDARERAQSRYARFMRPMRAGLPASALSAVARGPVAPPRLPGLDEATQLCADGAHELEHGYTRLGDGEARVALATPMPGCTAAMVDWWFGWHAEDPVRYKLWHPGAHVHACWVEDAASTVRGRARYVGRTSLVDEYLGSSLGRFAIRFVAPASLGLSEVALAEESGATAVCARVGLVDLPLDVGYLVHHVRPAGDGVEMRSRFWLGGPHAAVRGAGRLGEVVGRAASRWARPTERDALDLLVHCAEEMAHLATLLPDIHAAHGGE
;
A
#
# COMPACT_ATOMS: atom_id res chain seq x y z
N MET A 1 -12.68 10.60 2.01
CA MET A 1 -13.03 9.42 2.83
C MET A 1 -13.56 9.87 4.19
N ILE A 2 -14.36 9.05 4.89
CA ILE A 2 -14.87 9.39 6.22
C ILE A 2 -13.73 9.22 7.24
N PRO A 3 -13.33 10.27 7.98
CA PRO A 3 -12.27 10.14 8.97
C PRO A 3 -12.66 9.22 10.13
N ALA A 4 -11.73 8.37 10.55
CA ALA A 4 -11.84 7.59 11.77
C ALA A 4 -11.54 8.45 13.01
N ARG A 5 -12.03 8.01 14.16
CA ARG A 5 -11.68 8.62 15.46
C ARG A 5 -10.34 8.05 15.95
N PRO A 6 -9.46 8.89 16.55
CA PRO A 6 -8.26 8.40 17.22
C PRO A 6 -8.61 7.38 18.32
N GLN A 7 -7.74 6.39 18.50
CA GLN A 7 -7.88 5.42 19.59
C GLN A 7 -6.90 5.72 20.73
N ALA A 8 -7.34 5.50 21.96
CA ALA A 8 -6.50 5.70 23.14
C ALA A 8 -5.25 4.80 23.08
N GLY A 9 -4.08 5.37 23.37
CA GLY A 9 -2.80 4.66 23.35
C GLY A 9 -2.19 4.49 21.95
N ARG A 10 -2.81 5.01 20.89
CA ARG A 10 -2.24 5.05 19.54
C ARG A 10 -1.78 6.47 19.22
N SER A 11 -0.57 6.61 18.69
CA SER A 11 0.09 7.90 18.48
C SER A 11 0.91 7.91 17.20
N LEU A 12 1.11 9.11 16.64
CA LEU A 12 1.99 9.34 15.50
C LEU A 12 3.46 9.34 15.94
N GLY A 13 4.31 8.70 15.16
CA GLY A 13 5.73 8.58 15.49
C GLY A 13 5.97 7.82 16.79
N PHE A 14 7.21 7.85 17.28
CA PHE A 14 7.55 7.17 18.52
C PHE A 14 7.30 8.10 19.72
N ASP A 15 6.56 7.60 20.71
CA ASP A 15 6.48 8.23 22.02
C ASP A 15 7.78 8.03 22.82
N ALA A 16 7.87 8.67 24.00
CA ALA A 16 9.07 8.62 24.83
C ALA A 16 9.44 7.19 25.28
N ARG A 17 8.43 6.34 25.52
CA ARG A 17 8.62 4.95 25.93
C ARG A 17 9.10 4.11 24.75
N GLU A 18 8.45 4.22 23.60
CA GLU A 18 8.83 3.52 22.36
C GLU A 18 10.26 3.88 21.95
N ARG A 19 10.65 5.16 22.04
CA ARG A 19 12.04 5.60 21.78
C ARG A 19 13.04 4.98 22.73
N ALA A 20 12.70 4.87 24.01
CA ALA A 20 13.61 4.34 25.03
C ALA A 20 13.72 2.81 25.01
N GLN A 21 12.64 2.10 24.67
CA GLN A 21 12.53 0.65 24.87
C GLN A 21 12.61 -0.17 23.59
N SER A 22 12.25 0.40 22.43
CA SER A 22 12.23 -0.38 21.19
C SER A 22 13.63 -0.61 20.63
N ARG A 23 13.96 -1.88 20.38
CA ARG A 23 15.18 -2.26 19.63
C ARG A 23 15.20 -1.69 18.20
N TYR A 24 14.04 -1.28 17.69
CA TYR A 24 13.90 -0.70 16.37
C TYR A 24 14.07 0.83 16.33
N ALA A 25 14.13 1.50 17.49
CA ALA A 25 14.25 2.95 17.57
C ALA A 25 15.49 3.51 16.85
N ARG A 26 16.58 2.72 16.77
CA ARG A 26 17.79 3.08 16.01
C ARG A 26 17.57 3.20 14.49
N PHE A 27 16.50 2.61 13.95
CA PHE A 27 16.15 2.70 12.53
C PHE A 27 15.20 3.86 12.23
N MET A 28 14.69 4.56 13.25
CA MET A 28 13.83 5.72 13.05
C MET A 28 14.61 6.83 12.36
N ARG A 29 14.17 7.21 11.16
CA ARG A 29 14.77 8.28 10.36
C ARG A 29 13.77 9.42 10.18
N PRO A 30 14.20 10.68 10.18
CA PRO A 30 13.33 11.76 9.75
C PRO A 30 12.93 11.53 8.29
N MET A 31 11.70 11.89 7.95
CA MET A 31 11.30 11.90 6.54
C MET A 31 12.11 12.95 5.79
N ARG A 32 12.50 12.61 4.56
CA ARG A 32 13.18 13.58 3.69
C ARG A 32 12.24 14.74 3.41
N ALA A 33 12.78 15.95 3.36
CA ALA A 33 12.00 17.11 2.98
C ALA A 33 11.65 17.03 1.48
N GLY A 34 10.36 17.13 1.16
CA GLY A 34 9.85 17.16 -0.20
C GLY A 34 9.60 15.79 -0.83
N LEU A 35 8.79 15.80 -1.90
CA LEU A 35 8.43 14.60 -2.66
C LEU A 35 9.48 14.32 -3.75
N PRO A 36 9.61 13.06 -4.21
CA PRO A 36 10.31 12.74 -5.44
C PRO A 36 9.85 13.62 -6.61
N ALA A 37 10.77 14.04 -7.49
CA ALA A 37 10.46 14.98 -8.58
C ALA A 37 9.31 14.51 -9.49
N SER A 38 9.20 13.20 -9.72
CA SER A 38 8.12 12.59 -10.50
C SER A 38 6.75 12.73 -9.81
N ALA A 39 6.69 12.55 -8.49
CA ALA A 39 5.49 12.78 -7.70
C ALA A 39 5.13 14.27 -7.64
N LEU A 40 6.11 15.18 -7.44
CA LEU A 40 5.88 16.63 -7.53
C LEU A 40 5.29 17.03 -8.88
N SER A 41 5.81 16.46 -9.97
CA SER A 41 5.30 16.72 -11.32
C SER A 41 3.87 16.22 -11.50
N ALA A 42 3.52 15.07 -10.92
CA ALA A 42 2.15 14.56 -10.94
C ALA A 42 1.19 15.45 -10.13
N VAL A 43 1.61 15.92 -8.95
CA VAL A 43 0.84 16.86 -8.13
C VAL A 43 0.63 18.18 -8.86
N ALA A 44 1.68 18.77 -9.42
CA ALA A 44 1.62 20.05 -10.15
C ALA A 44 0.76 19.97 -11.41
N ARG A 45 0.74 18.81 -12.08
CA ARG A 45 -0.09 18.55 -13.27
C ARG A 45 -1.58 18.42 -12.93
N GLY A 46 -1.93 17.98 -11.72
CA GLY A 46 -3.31 17.68 -11.35
C GLY A 46 -3.84 16.35 -11.92
N PRO A 47 -5.16 16.11 -11.85
CA PRO A 47 -5.77 14.87 -12.31
C PRO A 47 -5.60 14.70 -13.82
N VAL A 48 -5.38 13.46 -14.26
CA VAL A 48 -5.25 13.12 -15.68
C VAL A 48 -6.55 12.56 -16.26
N ALA A 49 -6.66 12.55 -17.59
CA ALA A 49 -7.78 11.89 -18.27
C ALA A 49 -7.83 10.38 -17.92
N PRO A 50 -9.00 9.81 -17.56
CA PRO A 50 -9.10 8.42 -17.10
C PRO A 50 -8.47 7.36 -18.00
N PRO A 51 -8.58 7.42 -19.35
CA PRO A 51 -7.95 6.43 -20.23
C PRO A 51 -6.43 6.35 -20.13
N ARG A 52 -5.76 7.36 -19.54
CA ARG A 52 -4.30 7.37 -19.36
C ARG A 52 -3.82 6.53 -18.19
N LEU A 53 -4.73 6.08 -17.33
CA LEU A 53 -4.43 5.22 -16.18
C LEU A 53 -5.18 3.90 -16.32
N PRO A 54 -4.49 2.76 -16.50
CA PRO A 54 -5.11 1.46 -16.72
C PRO A 54 -6.10 1.07 -15.62
N GLY A 55 -7.14 0.32 -15.99
CA GLY A 55 -8.07 -0.29 -15.04
C GLY A 55 -7.47 -1.49 -14.31
N LEU A 56 -8.20 -2.04 -13.33
CA LEU A 56 -7.78 -3.26 -12.61
C LEU A 56 -7.75 -4.48 -13.55
N ASP A 57 -8.64 -4.52 -14.54
CA ASP A 57 -8.68 -5.54 -15.60
C ASP A 57 -7.42 -5.56 -16.47
N GLU A 58 -6.66 -4.47 -16.45
CA GLU A 58 -5.38 -4.32 -17.15
C GLU A 58 -4.18 -4.49 -16.22
N ALA A 59 -4.37 -4.91 -14.95
CA ALA A 59 -3.28 -5.06 -13.98
C ALA A 59 -2.17 -6.01 -14.47
N THR A 60 -2.50 -6.99 -15.32
CA THR A 60 -1.54 -7.92 -15.93
C THR A 60 -0.46 -7.23 -16.75
N GLN A 61 -0.73 -6.03 -17.28
CA GLN A 61 0.25 -5.20 -17.99
C GLN A 61 1.40 -4.75 -17.07
N LEU A 62 1.28 -4.85 -15.74
CA LEU A 62 2.40 -4.54 -14.82
C LEU A 62 3.56 -5.52 -14.98
N CYS A 63 3.27 -6.78 -15.35
CA CYS A 63 4.27 -7.81 -15.61
C CYS A 63 4.85 -7.75 -17.03
N ALA A 64 4.32 -6.88 -17.90
CA ALA A 64 4.87 -6.67 -19.23
C ALA A 64 6.13 -5.80 -19.18
N ASP A 65 7.03 -6.01 -20.14
CA ASP A 65 8.24 -5.20 -20.27
C ASP A 65 7.92 -3.75 -20.65
N GLY A 66 8.72 -2.83 -20.13
CA GLY A 66 8.65 -1.40 -20.46
C GLY A 66 7.81 -0.56 -19.48
N ALA A 67 7.83 0.75 -19.72
CA ALA A 67 7.03 1.71 -18.98
C ALA A 67 5.61 1.79 -19.55
N HIS A 68 4.62 1.98 -18.69
CA HIS A 68 3.28 2.38 -19.11
C HIS A 68 3.29 3.83 -19.58
N GLU A 69 2.24 4.21 -20.32
CA GLU A 69 2.06 5.60 -20.80
C GLU A 69 2.22 6.64 -19.67
N LEU A 70 1.73 6.29 -18.47
CA LEU A 70 1.84 7.13 -17.29
C LEU A 70 2.16 6.32 -16.03
N GLU A 71 3.39 6.44 -15.55
CA GLU A 71 3.83 5.84 -14.28
C GLU A 71 3.51 6.70 -13.06
N HIS A 72 3.13 7.98 -13.24
CA HIS A 72 2.89 8.92 -12.14
C HIS A 72 1.67 9.81 -12.42
N GLY A 73 0.58 9.55 -11.71
CA GLY A 73 -0.63 10.34 -11.84
C GLY A 73 -1.78 9.81 -11.01
N TYR A 74 -2.84 10.60 -10.99
CA TYR A 74 -4.09 10.24 -10.34
C TYR A 74 -5.27 10.74 -11.17
N THR A 75 -6.43 10.13 -10.98
CA THR A 75 -7.67 10.54 -11.65
C THR A 75 -8.88 10.07 -10.85
N ARG A 76 -10.04 10.65 -11.15
CA ARG A 76 -11.34 10.22 -10.63
C ARG A 76 -12.34 10.14 -11.77
N LEU A 77 -13.01 9.00 -11.89
CA LEU A 77 -13.97 8.69 -12.92
C LEU A 77 -15.39 9.10 -12.50
N GLY A 78 -16.28 9.25 -13.48
CA GLY A 78 -17.68 9.64 -13.26
C GLY A 78 -18.50 8.59 -12.48
N ASP A 79 -18.09 7.33 -12.51
CA ASP A 79 -18.70 6.25 -11.73
C ASP A 79 -18.26 6.24 -10.25
N GLY A 80 -17.28 7.07 -9.90
CA GLY A 80 -16.73 7.21 -8.55
C GLY A 80 -15.49 6.35 -8.30
N GLU A 81 -14.90 5.72 -9.31
CA GLU A 81 -13.57 5.13 -9.20
C GLU A 81 -12.49 6.23 -9.11
N ALA A 82 -11.48 6.03 -8.27
CA ALA A 82 -10.23 6.78 -8.28
C ALA A 82 -9.09 5.83 -8.65
N ARG A 83 -8.19 6.29 -9.53
CA ARG A 83 -6.98 5.55 -9.90
C ARG A 83 -5.76 6.36 -9.53
N VAL A 84 -4.75 5.69 -8.98
CA VAL A 84 -3.46 6.29 -8.63
C VAL A 84 -2.35 5.38 -9.14
N ALA A 85 -1.33 5.97 -9.76
CA ALA A 85 -0.13 5.28 -10.21
C ALA A 85 1.12 6.06 -9.77
N LEU A 86 2.11 5.35 -9.23
CA LEU A 86 3.47 5.86 -8.99
C LEU A 86 4.50 4.76 -9.27
N ALA A 87 5.68 5.15 -9.78
CA ALA A 87 6.88 4.33 -9.76
C ALA A 87 7.90 4.88 -8.75
N THR A 88 8.48 4.02 -7.92
CA THR A 88 9.45 4.42 -6.90
C THR A 88 10.74 3.63 -7.09
N PRO A 89 11.88 4.30 -7.37
CA PRO A 89 13.17 3.64 -7.38
C PRO A 89 13.57 3.26 -5.94
N MET A 90 14.05 2.05 -5.75
CA MET A 90 14.50 1.49 -4.47
C MET A 90 15.92 0.94 -4.61
N PRO A 91 16.95 1.81 -4.68
CA PRO A 91 18.33 1.38 -4.85
C PRO A 91 18.80 0.52 -3.67
N GLY A 92 19.54 -0.55 -3.96
CA GLY A 92 20.03 -1.50 -2.95
C GLY A 92 18.97 -2.41 -2.32
N CYS A 93 17.68 -2.24 -2.68
CA CYS A 93 16.61 -3.13 -2.26
C CYS A 93 16.45 -4.32 -3.23
N THR A 94 15.90 -5.42 -2.74
CA THR A 94 15.50 -6.58 -3.56
C THR A 94 14.01 -6.90 -3.38
N ALA A 95 13.41 -7.63 -4.32
CA ALA A 95 12.04 -8.12 -4.19
C ALA A 95 11.83 -8.94 -2.90
N ALA A 96 12.79 -9.78 -2.53
CA ALA A 96 12.74 -10.57 -1.29
C ALA A 96 12.71 -9.69 -0.02
N MET A 97 13.43 -8.56 -0.01
CA MET A 97 13.35 -7.61 1.11
C MET A 97 11.96 -6.99 1.22
N VAL A 98 11.32 -6.68 0.10
CA VAL A 98 9.95 -6.14 0.08
C VAL A 98 8.97 -7.18 0.61
N ASP A 99 9.04 -8.43 0.13
CA ASP A 99 8.18 -9.50 0.63
C ASP A 99 8.36 -9.73 2.14
N TRP A 100 9.60 -9.71 2.63
CA TRP A 100 9.90 -9.78 4.06
C TRP A 100 9.23 -8.63 4.82
N TRP A 101 9.39 -7.39 4.34
CA TRP A 101 8.82 -6.20 4.98
C TRP A 101 7.29 -6.31 5.12
N PHE A 102 6.60 -6.74 4.07
CA PHE A 102 5.14 -6.86 4.09
C PHE A 102 4.61 -7.98 5.01
N GLY A 103 5.43 -9.00 5.31
CA GLY A 103 5.13 -9.97 6.36
C GLY A 103 5.50 -9.54 7.78
N TRP A 104 6.46 -8.63 7.92
CA TRP A 104 7.12 -8.29 9.18
C TRP A 104 6.59 -7.01 9.85
N HIS A 105 6.19 -5.99 9.09
CA HIS A 105 5.88 -4.65 9.62
C HIS A 105 4.66 -4.59 10.55
N ALA A 106 3.67 -5.45 10.35
CA ALA A 106 2.42 -5.44 11.11
C ALA A 106 2.43 -6.35 12.34
N GLU A 107 3.56 -6.98 12.67
CA GLU A 107 3.69 -7.77 13.92
C GLU A 107 3.94 -6.90 15.16
N ASP A 108 4.42 -5.67 14.96
CA ASP A 108 4.64 -4.69 16.03
C ASP A 108 4.35 -3.28 15.47
N PRO A 109 3.41 -2.51 16.06
CA PRO A 109 3.08 -1.16 15.61
C PRO A 109 4.30 -0.23 15.50
N VAL A 110 5.34 -0.44 16.31
CA VAL A 110 6.56 0.35 16.28
C VAL A 110 7.31 0.16 14.95
N ARG A 111 7.22 -1.02 14.33
CA ARG A 111 7.80 -1.30 13.01
C ARG A 111 7.03 -0.56 11.92
N TYR A 112 5.69 -0.55 11.98
CA TYR A 112 4.86 0.18 11.01
C TYR A 112 5.16 1.67 10.97
N LYS A 113 5.38 2.27 12.16
CA LYS A 113 5.76 3.67 12.32
C LYS A 113 7.10 4.03 11.66
N LEU A 114 8.02 3.08 11.47
CA LEU A 114 9.29 3.33 10.77
C LEU A 114 9.07 3.65 9.29
N TRP A 115 8.03 3.09 8.68
CA TRP A 115 7.74 3.23 7.25
C TRP A 115 7.40 4.68 6.89
N HIS A 116 6.54 5.30 7.69
CA HIS A 116 6.07 6.66 7.47
C HIS A 116 5.86 7.35 8.83
N PRO A 117 6.93 7.91 9.43
CA PRO A 117 6.88 8.51 10.77
C PRO A 117 5.87 9.65 10.92
N GLY A 118 5.51 10.30 9.81
CA GLY A 118 4.53 11.39 9.74
C GLY A 118 3.08 10.96 9.48
N ALA A 119 2.80 9.68 9.20
CA ALA A 119 1.43 9.23 8.90
C ALA A 119 1.00 7.92 9.56
N HIS A 120 1.93 6.98 9.79
CA HIS A 120 1.60 5.66 10.33
C HIS A 120 1.45 5.71 11.85
N VAL A 121 0.33 5.18 12.34
CA VAL A 121 -0.04 5.22 13.76
C VAL A 121 -0.02 3.83 14.37
N HIS A 122 -0.62 2.84 13.72
CA HIS A 122 -0.71 1.49 14.24
C HIS A 122 -0.90 0.48 13.12
N ALA A 123 -0.35 -0.73 13.30
CA ALA A 123 -0.70 -1.89 12.49
C ALA A 123 -0.74 -3.13 13.39
N CYS A 124 -1.68 -4.02 13.10
CA CYS A 124 -1.70 -5.35 13.68
C CYS A 124 -2.29 -6.37 12.69
N TRP A 125 -1.95 -7.64 12.87
CA TRP A 125 -2.58 -8.71 12.12
C TRP A 125 -3.90 -9.14 12.76
N VAL A 126 -4.90 -9.49 11.95
CA VAL A 126 -6.12 -10.15 12.44
C VAL A 126 -5.81 -11.57 12.91
N GLU A 127 -5.02 -12.30 12.12
CA GLU A 127 -4.56 -13.65 12.44
C GLU A 127 -3.03 -13.70 12.60
N ASP A 128 -2.56 -14.43 13.61
CA ASP A 128 -1.13 -14.73 13.78
C ASP A 128 -0.62 -15.61 12.63
N ALA A 129 0.59 -15.35 12.14
CA ALA A 129 1.26 -16.26 11.21
C ALA A 129 1.96 -17.39 11.96
N ALA A 130 2.09 -18.53 11.29
CA ALA A 130 3.07 -19.53 11.69
C ALA A 130 4.49 -18.96 11.49
N SER A 131 5.33 -19.05 12.53
CA SER A 131 6.68 -18.46 12.57
C SER A 131 7.67 -19.04 11.55
N THR A 132 7.32 -20.13 10.86
CA THR A 132 8.18 -20.83 9.89
C THR A 132 8.00 -20.36 8.45
N VAL A 133 7.01 -19.51 8.17
CA VAL A 133 6.66 -19.09 6.81
C VAL A 133 7.42 -17.84 6.40
N ARG A 134 7.96 -17.82 5.17
CA ARG A 134 8.78 -16.73 4.62
C ARG A 134 8.22 -16.20 3.29
N GLY A 135 8.74 -15.06 2.85
CA GLY A 135 8.36 -14.41 1.59
C GLY A 135 6.87 -14.07 1.53
N ARG A 136 6.29 -14.11 0.31
CA ARG A 136 4.86 -13.83 0.09
C ARG A 136 3.92 -14.65 0.97
N ALA A 137 4.26 -15.92 1.22
CA ALA A 137 3.42 -16.82 2.01
C ALA A 137 3.22 -16.34 3.46
N ARG A 138 4.09 -15.46 3.98
CA ARG A 138 3.99 -14.92 5.34
C ARG A 138 2.81 -13.94 5.50
N TYR A 139 2.37 -13.30 4.41
CA TYR A 139 1.30 -12.30 4.45
C TYR A 139 0.12 -12.59 3.52
N VAL A 140 0.31 -13.28 2.40
CA VAL A 140 -0.78 -13.60 1.46
C VAL A 140 -1.86 -14.41 2.18
N GLY A 141 -3.11 -13.95 2.08
CA GLY A 141 -4.27 -14.52 2.76
C GLY A 141 -4.58 -13.91 4.14
N ARG A 142 -3.65 -13.13 4.71
CA ARG A 142 -3.85 -12.46 6.01
C ARG A 142 -4.38 -11.05 5.85
N THR A 143 -4.96 -10.53 6.92
CA THR A 143 -5.44 -9.14 6.97
C THR A 143 -4.66 -8.33 7.99
N SER A 144 -4.07 -7.22 7.55
CA SER A 144 -3.48 -6.20 8.43
C SER A 144 -4.52 -5.10 8.69
N LEU A 145 -4.74 -4.75 9.95
CA LEU A 145 -5.55 -3.61 10.36
C LEU A 145 -4.61 -2.44 10.63
N VAL A 146 -4.75 -1.37 9.85
CA VAL A 146 -3.87 -0.20 9.93
C VAL A 146 -4.64 1.05 10.31
N ASP A 147 -4.04 1.86 11.16
CA ASP A 147 -4.44 3.23 11.44
C ASP A 147 -3.37 4.15 10.84
N GLU A 148 -3.78 5.02 9.92
CA GLU A 148 -2.86 5.90 9.22
C GLU A 148 -3.52 7.17 8.70
N TYR A 149 -2.72 8.23 8.57
CA TYR A 149 -3.15 9.48 7.97
C TYR A 149 -2.97 9.46 6.45
N LEU A 150 -4.06 9.70 5.73
CA LEU A 150 -4.01 10.09 4.33
C LEU A 150 -4.33 11.59 4.25
N GLY A 151 -3.31 12.38 3.92
CA GLY A 151 -3.35 13.83 4.12
C GLY A 151 -3.58 14.15 5.60
N SER A 152 -4.59 14.98 5.90
CA SER A 152 -4.94 15.34 7.29
C SER A 152 -6.00 14.42 7.91
N SER A 153 -6.41 13.35 7.23
CA SER A 153 -7.52 12.48 7.67
C SER A 153 -6.99 11.15 8.18
N LEU A 154 -7.27 10.84 9.44
CA LEU A 154 -7.02 9.50 9.99
C LEU A 154 -7.99 8.50 9.36
N GLY A 155 -7.47 7.46 8.74
CA GLY A 155 -8.22 6.30 8.25
C GLY A 155 -7.95 5.07 9.10
N ARG A 156 -8.89 4.12 9.08
CA ARG A 156 -8.71 2.77 9.61
C ARG A 156 -9.06 1.75 8.54
N PHE A 157 -8.03 1.09 8.03
CA PHE A 157 -8.13 0.22 6.87
C PHE A 157 -7.85 -1.23 7.23
N ALA A 158 -8.61 -2.13 6.60
CA ALA A 158 -8.34 -3.56 6.58
C ALA A 158 -7.67 -3.88 5.25
N ILE A 159 -6.36 -4.15 5.28
CA ILE A 159 -5.54 -4.50 4.13
C ILE A 159 -5.46 -6.03 4.07
N ARG A 160 -6.29 -6.64 3.24
CA ARG A 160 -6.33 -8.09 3.06
C ARG A 160 -5.47 -8.48 1.87
N PHE A 161 -4.34 -9.11 2.13
CA PHE A 161 -3.42 -9.52 1.08
C PHE A 161 -3.97 -10.73 0.31
N VAL A 162 -3.86 -10.68 -1.00
CA VAL A 162 -4.36 -11.72 -1.92
C VAL A 162 -3.22 -12.21 -2.82
N ALA A 163 -3.34 -13.44 -3.33
CA ALA A 163 -2.36 -13.98 -4.26
C ALA A 163 -2.34 -13.16 -5.57
N PRO A 164 -1.18 -12.83 -6.16
CA PRO A 164 -1.10 -12.14 -7.45
C PRO A 164 -1.92 -12.80 -8.56
N ALA A 165 -1.94 -14.14 -8.61
CA ALA A 165 -2.79 -14.91 -9.53
C ALA A 165 -4.29 -14.56 -9.44
N SER A 166 -4.79 -14.14 -8.27
CA SER A 166 -6.20 -13.74 -8.12
C SER A 166 -6.55 -12.44 -8.84
N LEU A 167 -5.55 -11.65 -9.22
CA LEU A 167 -5.68 -10.45 -10.05
C LEU A 167 -5.16 -10.68 -11.48
N GLY A 168 -4.92 -11.94 -11.87
CA GLY A 168 -4.43 -12.31 -13.19
C GLY A 168 -2.92 -12.12 -13.41
N LEU A 169 -2.16 -11.71 -12.38
CA LEU A 169 -0.71 -11.56 -12.50
C LEU A 169 -0.03 -12.93 -12.62
N SER A 170 0.97 -13.02 -13.50
CA SER A 170 1.69 -14.27 -13.79
C SER A 170 2.60 -14.66 -12.63
N GLU A 171 2.33 -15.79 -11.98
CA GLU A 171 3.23 -16.34 -10.95
C GLU A 171 4.61 -16.70 -11.50
N VAL A 172 4.71 -17.07 -12.79
CA VAL A 172 6.02 -17.31 -13.44
C VAL A 172 6.82 -16.03 -13.57
N ALA A 173 6.15 -14.91 -13.90
CA ALA A 173 6.81 -13.60 -13.98
C ALA A 173 7.19 -13.03 -12.60
N LEU A 174 6.66 -13.62 -11.52
CA LEU A 174 6.87 -13.22 -10.12
C LEU A 174 7.57 -14.32 -9.31
N ALA A 175 8.23 -15.26 -10.00
CA ALA A 175 9.03 -16.30 -9.39
C ALA A 175 10.32 -15.71 -8.83
N GLU A 176 10.91 -16.33 -7.81
CA GLU A 176 12.10 -15.80 -7.12
C GLU A 176 13.27 -15.55 -8.09
N GLU A 177 13.42 -16.40 -9.11
CA GLU A 177 14.47 -16.33 -10.13
C GLU A 177 14.34 -15.08 -11.02
N SER A 178 13.15 -14.51 -11.13
CA SER A 178 12.91 -13.27 -11.88
C SER A 178 13.40 -12.02 -11.13
N GLY A 179 13.66 -12.13 -9.82
CA GLY A 179 13.93 -10.98 -8.95
C GLY A 179 12.75 -10.01 -8.83
N ALA A 180 11.54 -10.44 -9.20
CA ALA A 180 10.31 -9.65 -9.14
C ALA A 180 9.31 -10.21 -8.12
N THR A 181 8.42 -9.36 -7.61
CA THR A 181 7.29 -9.75 -6.75
C THR A 181 6.11 -8.80 -6.94
N ALA A 182 4.94 -9.18 -6.48
CA ALA A 182 3.77 -8.30 -6.43
C ALA A 182 3.07 -8.42 -5.07
N VAL A 183 2.99 -7.29 -4.36
CA VAL A 183 2.16 -7.17 -3.17
C VAL A 183 0.77 -6.73 -3.61
N CYS A 184 -0.21 -7.63 -3.49
CA CYS A 184 -1.58 -7.40 -3.92
C CYS A 184 -2.50 -7.40 -2.71
N ALA A 185 -3.39 -6.42 -2.58
CA ALA A 185 -4.34 -6.39 -1.48
C ALA A 185 -5.71 -5.85 -1.88
N ARG A 186 -6.74 -6.40 -1.23
CA ARG A 186 -8.07 -5.81 -1.14
C ARG A 186 -8.08 -4.84 0.03
N VAL A 187 -8.43 -3.59 -0.24
CA VAL A 187 -8.53 -2.54 0.78
C VAL A 187 -9.98 -2.43 1.23
N GLY A 188 -10.20 -2.41 2.54
CA GLY A 188 -11.51 -2.16 3.12
C GLY A 188 -11.46 -1.23 4.33
N LEU A 189 -12.63 -0.84 4.81
CA LEU A 189 -12.76 -0.07 6.04
C LEU A 189 -12.85 -1.04 7.22
N VAL A 190 -12.25 -0.66 8.35
CA VAL A 190 -12.40 -1.40 9.62
C VAL A 190 -13.77 -1.11 10.23
N ASP A 191 -14.20 0.14 10.18
CA ASP A 191 -15.41 0.62 10.86
C ASP A 191 -16.71 0.33 10.12
N LEU A 192 -16.61 -0.09 8.86
CA LEU A 192 -17.74 -0.43 8.02
C LEU A 192 -17.45 -1.77 7.35
N PRO A 193 -18.45 -2.64 7.13
CA PRO A 193 -18.28 -3.88 6.39
C PRO A 193 -18.17 -3.61 4.88
N LEU A 194 -17.28 -2.71 4.48
CA LEU A 194 -17.10 -2.25 3.11
C LEU A 194 -15.66 -2.48 2.69
N ASP A 195 -15.49 -3.23 1.62
CA ASP A 195 -14.29 -3.18 0.82
C ASP A 195 -14.40 -2.01 -0.16
N VAL A 196 -13.32 -1.24 -0.29
CA VAL A 196 -13.31 0.03 -1.02
C VAL A 196 -12.38 0.02 -2.22
N GLY A 197 -11.54 -1.00 -2.41
CA GLY A 197 -10.66 -1.02 -3.57
C GLY A 197 -9.58 -2.09 -3.56
N TYR A 198 -8.63 -1.94 -4.46
CA TYR A 198 -7.45 -2.79 -4.60
C TYR A 198 -6.19 -1.94 -4.68
N LEU A 199 -5.08 -2.51 -4.23
CA LEU A 199 -3.74 -2.03 -4.51
C LEU A 199 -2.87 -3.14 -5.07
N VAL A 200 -1.90 -2.76 -5.89
CA VAL A 200 -0.80 -3.60 -6.35
C VAL A 200 0.50 -2.80 -6.25
N HIS A 201 1.48 -3.33 -5.55
CA HIS A 201 2.88 -2.90 -5.65
C HIS A 201 3.64 -3.98 -6.42
N HIS A 202 3.86 -3.74 -7.72
CA HIS A 202 4.70 -4.60 -8.54
C HIS A 202 6.16 -4.16 -8.42
N VAL A 203 7.03 -5.06 -8.01
CA VAL A 203 8.46 -4.79 -7.79
C VAL A 203 9.25 -5.57 -8.83
N ARG A 204 10.14 -4.89 -9.54
CA ARG A 204 10.98 -5.50 -10.59
C ARG A 204 12.43 -5.06 -10.49
N PRO A 205 13.39 -5.85 -10.98
CA PRO A 205 14.79 -5.42 -11.10
C PRO A 205 14.93 -4.11 -11.88
N ALA A 206 15.70 -3.17 -11.35
CA ALA A 206 16.01 -1.91 -12.02
C ALA A 206 17.34 -1.35 -11.50
N GLY A 207 18.34 -1.21 -12.39
CA GLY A 207 19.64 -0.65 -12.02
C GLY A 207 20.35 -1.44 -10.92
N ASP A 208 20.69 -0.77 -9.83
CA ASP A 208 21.37 -1.30 -8.64
C ASP A 208 20.41 -1.78 -7.54
N GLY A 209 19.12 -1.91 -7.85
CA GLY A 209 18.11 -2.40 -6.92
C GLY A 209 16.82 -2.79 -7.63
N VAL A 210 15.70 -2.29 -7.13
CA VAL A 210 14.38 -2.54 -7.71
C VAL A 210 13.61 -1.25 -7.95
N GLU A 211 12.64 -1.31 -8.85
CA GLU A 211 11.60 -0.29 -8.99
C GLU A 211 10.28 -0.87 -8.50
N MET A 212 9.58 -0.13 -7.65
CA MET A 212 8.22 -0.46 -7.20
C MET A 212 7.20 0.38 -7.94
N ARG A 213 6.36 -0.27 -8.74
CA ARG A 213 5.23 0.32 -9.47
C ARG A 213 3.95 0.07 -8.67
N SER A 214 3.48 1.12 -8.02
CA SER A 214 2.25 1.14 -7.23
C SER A 214 1.06 1.50 -8.11
N ARG A 215 -0.04 0.76 -7.96
CA ARG A 215 -1.35 1.03 -8.55
C ARG A 215 -2.42 0.90 -7.49
N PHE A 216 -3.36 1.84 -7.48
CA PHE A 216 -4.51 1.83 -6.60
C PHE A 216 -5.77 2.05 -7.42
N TRP A 217 -6.80 1.23 -7.17
CA TRP A 217 -8.13 1.35 -7.75
C TRP A 217 -9.15 1.37 -6.61
N LEU A 218 -9.67 2.55 -6.30
CA LEU A 218 -10.56 2.78 -5.15
C LEU A 218 -11.95 3.23 -5.61
N GLY A 219 -13.00 2.82 -4.92
CA GLY A 219 -14.37 3.19 -5.21
C GLY A 219 -14.95 2.54 -6.47
N GLY A 220 -16.00 3.15 -7.01
CA GLY A 220 -16.67 2.70 -8.23
C GLY A 220 -17.03 1.20 -8.23
N PRO A 221 -16.65 0.44 -9.28
CA PRO A 221 -16.94 -0.99 -9.39
C PRO A 221 -16.18 -1.84 -8.36
N HIS A 222 -15.15 -1.28 -7.73
CA HIS A 222 -14.33 -1.96 -6.74
C HIS A 222 -14.88 -1.82 -5.33
N ALA A 223 -16.03 -1.18 -5.11
CA ALA A 223 -16.63 -1.10 -3.79
C ALA A 223 -17.66 -2.22 -3.56
N ALA A 224 -17.56 -2.95 -2.45
CA ALA A 224 -18.44 -4.08 -2.15
C ALA A 224 -18.68 -4.24 -0.65
N VAL A 225 -19.86 -4.75 -0.26
CA VAL A 225 -20.12 -5.13 1.13
C VAL A 225 -19.42 -6.45 1.42
N ARG A 226 -18.63 -6.49 2.49
CA ARG A 226 -17.88 -7.67 2.92
C ARG A 226 -18.85 -8.76 3.39
N GLY A 227 -18.67 -9.98 2.89
CA GLY A 227 -19.50 -11.14 3.29
C GLY A 227 -20.90 -11.20 2.69
N ALA A 228 -21.25 -10.30 1.76
CA ALA A 228 -22.60 -10.17 1.20
C ALA A 228 -22.99 -11.21 0.13
N GLY A 229 -22.05 -11.99 -0.41
CA GLY A 229 -22.30 -12.88 -1.56
C GLY A 229 -22.90 -12.14 -2.78
N ARG A 230 -23.49 -12.87 -3.73
CA ARG A 230 -24.15 -12.27 -4.92
C ARG A 230 -25.44 -11.52 -4.59
N LEU A 231 -26.11 -11.83 -3.47
CA LEU A 231 -27.40 -11.23 -3.09
C LEU A 231 -27.25 -9.83 -2.47
N GLY A 232 -26.12 -9.48 -1.86
CA GLY A 232 -25.91 -8.14 -1.29
C GLY A 232 -25.19 -7.15 -2.21
N GLU A 233 -24.95 -7.50 -3.49
CA GLU A 233 -24.35 -6.59 -4.48
C GLU A 233 -25.19 -5.32 -4.71
N VAL A 234 -26.53 -5.44 -4.69
CA VAL A 234 -27.44 -4.30 -4.94
C VAL A 234 -27.43 -3.32 -3.76
N VAL A 235 -27.50 -3.82 -2.53
CA VAL A 235 -27.41 -3.00 -1.31
C VAL A 235 -26.01 -2.40 -1.16
N GLY A 236 -24.96 -3.15 -1.50
CA GLY A 236 -23.60 -2.68 -1.49
C GLY A 236 -23.30 -1.56 -2.49
N ARG A 237 -23.95 -1.56 -3.66
CA ARG A 237 -23.87 -0.44 -4.62
C ARG A 237 -24.49 0.85 -4.11
N ALA A 238 -25.49 0.80 -3.23
CA ALA A 238 -26.07 1.99 -2.62
C ALA A 238 -25.19 2.50 -1.46
N ALA A 239 -24.71 1.61 -0.59
CA ALA A 239 -23.82 1.96 0.52
C ALA A 239 -22.46 2.50 0.03
N SER A 240 -21.89 1.91 -1.02
CA SER A 240 -20.63 2.36 -1.62
C SER A 240 -20.69 3.77 -2.23
N ARG A 241 -21.88 4.29 -2.58
CA ARG A 241 -22.02 5.69 -3.04
C ARG A 241 -21.55 6.70 -1.99
N TRP A 242 -21.67 6.36 -0.71
CA TRP A 242 -21.26 7.19 0.42
C TRP A 242 -19.77 7.09 0.74
N ALA A 243 -19.10 6.03 0.24
CA ALA A 243 -17.68 5.77 0.44
C ALA A 243 -16.84 6.05 -0.81
N ARG A 244 -17.35 6.87 -1.75
CA ARG A 244 -16.63 7.22 -2.98
C ARG A 244 -15.41 8.09 -2.66
N PRO A 245 -14.20 7.71 -3.11
CA PRO A 245 -13.06 8.58 -3.02
C PRO A 245 -13.32 9.86 -3.83
N THR A 246 -12.93 10.98 -3.24
CA THR A 246 -12.84 12.27 -3.91
C THR A 246 -11.55 12.35 -4.72
N GLU A 247 -11.45 13.35 -5.59
CA GLU A 247 -10.17 13.65 -6.25
C GLU A 247 -9.07 13.99 -5.23
N ARG A 248 -9.45 14.67 -4.14
CA ARG A 248 -8.51 14.98 -3.05
C ARG A 248 -8.01 13.72 -2.36
N ASP A 249 -8.88 12.73 -2.13
CA ASP A 249 -8.45 11.44 -1.58
C ASP A 249 -7.43 10.74 -2.49
N ALA A 250 -7.62 10.81 -3.81
CA ALA A 250 -6.67 10.24 -4.77
C ALA A 250 -5.33 10.97 -4.76
N LEU A 251 -5.35 12.31 -4.63
CA LEU A 251 -4.16 13.13 -4.49
C LEU A 251 -3.43 12.83 -3.16
N ASP A 252 -4.15 12.77 -2.05
CA ASP A 252 -3.59 12.47 -0.74
C ASP A 252 -2.95 11.06 -0.72
N LEU A 253 -3.56 10.09 -1.38
CA LEU A 253 -2.98 8.76 -1.56
C LEU A 253 -1.72 8.76 -2.46
N LEU A 254 -1.71 9.56 -3.52
CA LEU A 254 -0.52 9.72 -4.37
C LEU A 254 0.66 10.28 -3.57
N VAL A 255 0.40 11.33 -2.77
CA VAL A 255 1.42 11.95 -1.92
C VAL A 255 1.91 10.96 -0.87
N HIS A 256 1.00 10.31 -0.15
CA HIS A 256 1.33 9.33 0.88
C HIS A 256 2.18 8.18 0.32
N CYS A 257 1.78 7.58 -0.81
CA CYS A 257 2.54 6.49 -1.43
C CYS A 257 3.94 6.95 -1.90
N ALA A 258 4.05 8.17 -2.46
CA ALA A 258 5.34 8.73 -2.84
C ALA A 258 6.28 8.90 -1.65
N GLU A 259 5.74 9.33 -0.51
CA GLU A 259 6.48 9.57 0.74
C GLU A 259 6.93 8.26 1.39
N GLU A 260 6.00 7.33 1.63
CA GLU A 260 6.27 6.09 2.36
C GLU A 260 7.22 5.17 1.58
N MET A 261 7.05 5.04 0.26
CA MET A 261 7.84 4.09 -0.53
C MET A 261 9.26 4.63 -0.74
N ALA A 262 9.40 5.93 -0.97
CA ALA A 262 10.70 6.57 -1.02
C ALA A 262 11.41 6.54 0.33
N HIS A 263 10.68 6.65 1.44
CA HIS A 263 11.27 6.52 2.78
C HIS A 263 11.73 5.09 3.06
N LEU A 264 10.87 4.11 2.76
CA LEU A 264 11.16 2.68 2.90
C LEU A 264 12.41 2.28 2.11
N ALA A 265 12.55 2.77 0.88
CA ALA A 265 13.73 2.53 0.06
C ALA A 265 15.05 2.90 0.76
N THR A 266 15.04 3.90 1.66
CA THR A 266 16.25 4.29 2.37
C THR A 266 16.59 3.37 3.54
N LEU A 267 15.59 2.77 4.19
CA LEU A 267 15.76 2.03 5.45
C LEU A 267 15.76 0.51 5.26
N LEU A 268 15.11 0.04 4.19
CA LEU A 268 14.82 -1.39 3.98
C LEU A 268 16.09 -2.25 3.93
N PRO A 269 17.18 -1.90 3.21
CA PRO A 269 18.38 -2.73 3.19
C PRO A 269 19.01 -2.90 4.58
N ASP A 270 19.11 -1.80 5.34
CA ASP A 270 19.75 -1.80 6.67
C ASP A 270 18.95 -2.57 7.71
N ILE A 271 17.62 -2.37 7.73
CA ILE A 271 16.77 -3.07 8.69
C ILE A 271 16.63 -4.55 8.34
N HIS A 272 16.58 -4.90 7.05
CA HIS A 272 16.60 -6.29 6.60
C HIS A 272 17.94 -6.96 6.93
N ALA A 273 19.08 -6.28 6.78
CA ALA A 273 20.37 -6.85 7.18
C ALA A 273 20.42 -7.18 8.68
N ALA A 274 19.76 -6.38 9.53
CA ALA A 274 19.73 -6.60 10.97
C ALA A 274 18.65 -7.58 11.44
N HIS A 275 17.51 -7.68 10.74
CA HIS A 275 16.30 -8.38 11.20
C HIS A 275 15.68 -9.33 10.16
N GLY A 276 16.28 -9.53 9.00
CA GLY A 276 15.74 -10.37 7.91
C GLY A 276 15.62 -11.86 8.26
N GLY A 277 16.26 -12.29 9.36
CA GLY A 277 16.07 -13.62 9.94
C GLY A 277 14.82 -13.78 10.80
N GLU A 278 14.12 -12.69 11.13
CA GLU A 278 12.82 -12.67 11.84
C GLU A 278 11.63 -12.92 10.91
#